data_AF-A0A0G0Q1H8-F1
#
_entry.id   AF-A0A0G0Q1H8-F1
#
_cell.length_a   1.000
_cell.length_b   1.000
_cell.length_c   1.000
_cell.angle_alpha   90.00
_cell.angle_beta   90.00
_cell.angle_gamma   90.00
#
_symmetry.space_group_name_H-M   'P 1'
#
loop_
_entity.id
_entity.type
_entity.pdbx_description
1 polymer ?
#
loop_
_entity_poly.entity_id
_entity_poly.type
_entity_poly.pdbx_seq_one_letter_code
_entity_poly.pdbx_strand_id
1 'polypeptide(L)'
;KYVEHALICLDGIYRKFEDKVWAEKEIAEKGVEFKTKWGKAVGIETVNDEVIRIAQRTGYKLALRKDPKKGHVRIKSLPDPKIDLTPVYEKLKELDARATWFLHISRHMILNGSMKNPKSIPSKLSLKEIIEVIKKQVKS
;
A
#
# COMPACT_ATOMS: atom_id res chain seq x y z
N LYS A 1 -20.08 -8.68 32.58
CA LYS A 1 -20.39 -7.47 31.77
C LYS A 1 -19.23 -6.47 31.67
N TYR A 2 -18.79 -5.75 32.72
CA TYR A 2 -17.67 -4.79 32.59
C TYR A 2 -16.30 -5.44 32.36
N VAL A 3 -16.00 -6.54 33.06
CA VAL A 3 -14.72 -7.26 32.92
C VAL A 3 -14.57 -7.90 31.53
N GLU A 4 -15.64 -8.45 30.96
CA GLU A 4 -15.62 -9.00 29.60
C GLU A 4 -15.35 -7.93 28.55
N HIS A 5 -15.90 -6.73 28.70
CA HIS A 5 -15.62 -5.63 27.78
C HIS A 5 -14.16 -5.16 27.91
N ALA A 6 -13.62 -5.13 29.13
CA ALA A 6 -12.21 -4.84 29.36
C ALA A 6 -11.27 -5.88 28.69
N LEU A 7 -11.62 -7.17 28.78
CA LEU A 7 -10.88 -8.25 28.13
C LEU A 7 -10.93 -8.15 26.59
N ILE A 8 -12.10 -7.87 26.01
CA ILE A 8 -12.23 -7.65 24.56
C ILE A 8 -11.38 -6.46 24.10
N CYS A 9 -11.35 -5.37 24.87
CA CYS A 9 -10.48 -4.24 24.56
C CYS A 9 -9.00 -4.62 24.63
N LEU A 10 -8.60 -5.42 25.62
CA LEU A 10 -7.23 -5.90 25.76
C LEU A 10 -6.83 -6.82 24.61
N ASP A 11 -7.71 -7.74 24.20
CA ASP A 11 -7.51 -8.61 23.04
C ASP A 11 -7.33 -7.81 21.75
N GLY A 12 -8.14 -6.74 21.57
CA GLY A 12 -8.01 -5.84 20.44
C GLY A 12 -6.66 -5.11 20.40
N ILE A 13 -6.16 -4.66 21.56
CA ILE A 13 -4.83 -4.04 21.69
C ILE A 13 -3.73 -5.07 21.38
N TYR A 14 -3.85 -6.28 21.94
CA TYR A 14 -2.89 -7.36 21.70
C TYR A 14 -2.80 -7.69 20.21
N ARG A 15 -3.95 -7.86 19.55
CA ARG A 15 -4.03 -8.11 18.11
C ARG A 15 -3.36 -7.00 17.28
N LYS A 16 -3.53 -5.74 17.69
CA LYS A 16 -2.84 -4.61 17.05
C LYS A 16 -1.32 -4.66 17.19
N PHE A 17 -0.81 -5.17 18.31
CA PHE A 17 0.63 -5.39 18.46
C PHE A 17 1.13 -6.57 17.63
N GLU A 18 0.38 -7.67 17.56
CA GLU A 18 0.70 -8.80 16.68
C GLU A 18 0.79 -8.35 15.22
N ASP A 19 -0.20 -7.59 14.74
CA ASP A 19 -0.23 -7.08 13.37
C ASP A 19 0.98 -6.19 13.07
N LYS A 20 1.42 -5.39 14.05
CA LYS A 20 2.61 -4.54 13.91
C LYS A 20 3.89 -5.38 13.78
N VAL A 21 4.09 -6.34 14.68
CA VAL A 21 5.28 -7.20 14.67
C VAL A 21 5.32 -8.02 13.38
N TRP A 22 4.16 -8.50 12.94
CA TRP A 22 4.04 -9.23 11.68
C TRP A 22 4.37 -8.33 10.47
N ALA A 23 3.86 -7.10 10.44
CA ALA A 23 4.17 -6.14 9.39
C ALA A 23 5.67 -5.84 9.28
N GLU A 24 6.35 -5.65 10.42
CA GLU A 24 7.81 -5.44 10.46
C GLU A 24 8.57 -6.63 9.87
N LYS A 25 8.19 -7.86 10.23
CA LYS A 25 8.78 -9.09 9.68
C LYS A 25 8.54 -9.21 8.18
N GLU A 26 7.33 -8.94 7.71
CA GLU A 26 7.01 -9.05 6.28
C GLU A 26 7.70 -8.00 5.42
N ILE A 27 7.89 -6.78 5.95
CA ILE A 27 8.72 -5.76 5.28
C ILE A 27 10.16 -6.26 5.14
N ALA A 28 10.71 -6.89 6.18
CA ALA A 28 12.09 -7.38 6.17
C ALA A 28 12.29 -8.62 5.27
N GLU A 29 11.35 -9.56 5.27
CA GLU A 29 11.49 -10.84 4.54
C GLU A 29 10.98 -10.78 3.09
N LYS A 30 9.86 -10.09 2.86
CA LYS A 30 9.15 -10.08 1.56
C LYS A 30 9.16 -8.70 0.89
N GLY A 31 9.67 -7.68 1.58
CA GLY A 31 9.73 -6.32 1.04
C GLY A 31 10.71 -6.21 -0.12
N VAL A 32 10.19 -5.79 -1.26
CA VAL A 32 11.01 -5.42 -2.41
C VAL A 32 11.33 -3.95 -2.28
N GLU A 33 12.55 -3.64 -1.85
CA GLU A 33 13.05 -2.27 -1.80
C GLU A 33 13.44 -1.74 -3.18
N PHE A 34 13.13 -0.48 -3.45
CA PHE A 34 13.55 0.19 -4.68
C PHE A 34 13.72 1.69 -4.49
N LYS A 35 14.48 2.31 -5.40
CA LYS A 35 14.64 3.77 -5.46
C LYS A 35 13.68 4.37 -6.49
N THR A 36 13.14 5.54 -6.14
CA THR A 36 12.22 6.34 -6.96
C THR A 36 12.72 7.78 -7.05
N LYS A 37 12.10 8.61 -7.90
CA LYS A 37 12.42 10.05 -8.04
C LYS A 37 12.30 10.79 -6.73
N TRP A 38 11.38 10.34 -5.87
CA TRP A 38 11.08 10.97 -4.59
C TRP A 38 11.96 10.44 -3.46
N GLY A 39 12.43 9.19 -3.54
CA GLY A 39 13.39 8.58 -2.62
C GLY A 39 13.22 7.06 -2.46
N LYS A 40 13.55 6.52 -1.29
CA LYS A 40 13.41 5.09 -0.99
C LYS A 40 11.94 4.67 -0.96
N ALA A 41 11.65 3.54 -1.58
CA ALA A 41 10.32 2.95 -1.65
C ALA A 41 10.38 1.44 -1.37
N VAL A 42 9.25 0.89 -0.95
CA VAL A 42 9.12 -0.55 -0.68
C VAL A 42 7.80 -1.06 -1.24
N GLY A 43 7.83 -2.24 -1.85
CA GLY A 43 6.66 -2.95 -2.35
C GLY A 43 6.54 -4.31 -1.69
N ILE A 44 5.37 -4.64 -1.13
CA ILE A 44 5.12 -5.89 -0.40
C ILE A 44 3.81 -6.51 -0.86
N GLU A 45 3.81 -7.83 -1.04
CA GLU A 45 2.60 -8.64 -1.21
C GLU A 45 2.16 -9.20 0.14
N THR A 46 1.11 -8.63 0.74
CA THR A 46 0.57 -9.07 2.03
C THR A 46 -0.92 -8.72 2.21
N VAL A 47 -1.58 -9.49 3.06
CA VAL A 47 -2.93 -9.20 3.57
C VAL A 47 -2.93 -8.20 4.74
N ASN A 48 -1.77 -7.91 5.35
CA ASN A 48 -1.65 -7.00 6.48
C ASN A 48 -1.65 -5.53 6.02
N ASP A 49 -2.56 -4.70 6.56
CA ASP A 49 -2.67 -3.28 6.23
C ASP A 49 -1.63 -2.40 6.96
N GLU A 50 -1.11 -2.84 8.11
CA GLU A 50 -0.17 -2.03 8.91
C GLU A 50 1.19 -1.85 8.22
N VAL A 51 1.53 -2.68 7.22
CA VAL A 51 2.80 -2.56 6.47
C VAL A 51 3.01 -1.18 5.86
N ILE A 52 1.94 -0.51 5.40
CA ILE A 52 2.06 0.84 4.83
C ILE A 52 2.47 1.83 5.90
N ARG A 53 1.86 1.73 7.08
CA ARG A 53 2.14 2.63 8.20
C ARG A 53 3.55 2.39 8.74
N ILE A 54 3.95 1.14 8.91
CA ILE A 54 5.28 0.78 9.38
C ILE A 54 6.34 1.20 8.37
N ALA A 55 6.16 0.94 7.07
CA ALA A 55 7.07 1.40 6.04
C ALA A 55 7.27 2.92 6.07
N GLN A 56 6.19 3.70 6.22
CA GLN A 56 6.30 5.16 6.35
C GLN A 56 7.11 5.58 7.60
N ARG A 57 6.96 4.87 8.72
CA ARG A 57 7.72 5.11 9.96
C ARG A 57 9.18 4.71 9.85
N THR A 58 9.51 3.67 9.08
CA THR A 58 10.89 3.23 8.82
C THR A 58 11.64 4.21 7.89
N GLY A 59 10.95 5.19 7.30
CA GLY A 59 11.54 6.24 6.48
C GLY A 59 11.44 6.01 4.98
N TYR A 60 10.65 5.04 4.53
CA TYR A 60 10.33 4.91 3.10
C TYR A 60 9.34 6.02 2.71
N LYS A 61 9.65 6.73 1.61
CA LYS A 61 8.81 7.81 1.10
C LYS A 61 7.58 7.31 0.34
N LEU A 62 7.64 6.08 -0.16
CA LEU A 62 6.55 5.44 -0.90
C LEU A 62 6.44 3.97 -0.46
N ALA A 63 5.23 3.55 -0.10
CA ALA A 63 4.91 2.19 0.26
C ALA A 63 3.82 1.66 -0.67
N LEU A 64 4.09 0.51 -1.28
CA LEU A 64 3.18 -0.24 -2.12
C LEU A 64 2.81 -1.53 -1.41
N ARG A 65 1.51 -1.75 -1.25
CA ARG A 65 0.95 -3.01 -0.77
C ARG A 65 0.08 -3.61 -1.87
N LYS A 66 0.26 -4.91 -2.11
CA LYS A 66 -0.67 -5.70 -2.91
C LYS A 66 -1.22 -6.86 -2.07
N ASP A 67 -2.54 -7.04 -2.10
CA ASP A 67 -3.20 -8.16 -1.45
C ASP A 67 -3.11 -9.42 -2.34
N PRO A 68 -2.46 -10.50 -1.92
CA PRO A 68 -2.32 -11.71 -2.74
C PRO A 68 -3.65 -12.47 -2.89
N LYS A 69 -4.61 -12.29 -1.98
CA LYS A 69 -5.92 -12.98 -2.04
C LYS A 69 -6.93 -12.21 -2.87
N LYS A 70 -7.02 -10.90 -2.67
CA LYS A 70 -8.02 -10.04 -3.32
C LYS A 70 -7.51 -9.30 -4.55
N GLY A 71 -6.20 -9.25 -4.77
CA GLY A 71 -5.57 -8.48 -5.85
C GLY A 71 -5.67 -6.97 -5.67
N HIS A 72 -6.10 -6.49 -4.50
CA HIS A 72 -6.21 -5.06 -4.22
C HIS A 72 -4.83 -4.45 -4.09
N VAL A 73 -4.65 -3.28 -4.70
CA VAL A 73 -3.38 -2.55 -4.65
C VAL A 73 -3.60 -1.25 -3.90
N ARG A 74 -2.68 -0.91 -3.02
CA ARG A 74 -2.66 0.35 -2.30
C ARG A 74 -1.26 0.92 -2.35
N ILE A 75 -1.14 2.11 -2.91
CA ILE A 75 0.11 2.86 -2.96
C ILE A 75 -0.09 4.12 -2.13
N LYS A 76 0.81 4.36 -1.20
CA LYS A 76 0.78 5.56 -0.37
C LYS A 76 2.17 6.17 -0.27
N SER A 77 2.27 7.47 -0.52
CA SER A 77 3.47 8.24 -0.25
C SER A 77 3.34 9.01 1.06
N LEU A 78 4.46 9.54 1.54
CA LEU A 78 4.42 10.60 2.53
C LEU A 78 3.68 11.82 1.95
N PRO A 79 2.96 12.58 2.79
CA PRO A 79 2.29 13.82 2.39
C PRO A 79 3.31 14.95 2.22
N ASP A 80 4.22 14.79 1.26
CA ASP A 80 5.23 15.77 0.88
C ASP A 80 4.79 16.43 -0.44
N PRO A 81 4.64 17.76 -0.51
CA PRO A 81 4.22 18.47 -1.71
C PRO A 81 5.06 18.17 -2.97
N LYS A 82 6.30 17.68 -2.79
CA LYS A 82 7.19 17.30 -3.89
C LYS A 82 6.80 15.96 -4.54
N ILE A 83 5.89 15.20 -3.94
CA ILE A 83 5.50 13.86 -4.39
C ILE A 83 4.11 13.91 -5.03
N ASP A 84 4.07 13.83 -6.36
CA ASP A 84 2.82 13.71 -7.10
C ASP A 84 2.71 12.33 -7.75
N LEU A 85 1.71 11.53 -7.33
CA LEU A 85 1.45 10.19 -7.89
C LEU A 85 0.53 10.23 -9.12
N THR A 86 0.10 11.40 -9.59
CA THR A 86 -0.76 11.53 -10.79
C THR A 86 -0.16 10.82 -12.02
N PRO A 87 1.15 10.98 -12.34
CA PRO A 87 1.75 10.29 -13.50
C PRO A 87 1.77 8.77 -13.33
N VAL A 88 1.95 8.29 -12.10
CA VAL A 88 1.89 6.85 -11.78
C VAL A 88 0.45 6.34 -11.98
N TYR A 89 -0.54 7.08 -11.50
CA TYR A 89 -1.95 6.73 -11.63
C TYR A 89 -2.38 6.63 -13.09
N GLU A 90 -2.08 7.64 -13.91
CA GLU A 90 -2.41 7.64 -15.33
C GLU A 90 -1.80 6.44 -16.03
N LYS A 91 -0.53 6.13 -15.75
CA LYS A 91 0.13 4.99 -16.37
C LYS A 91 -0.43 3.64 -15.93
N LEU A 92 -0.79 3.48 -14.65
CA LEU A 92 -1.45 2.28 -14.15
C LEU A 92 -2.83 2.10 -14.79
N LYS A 93 -3.56 3.19 -15.01
CA LYS A 93 -4.87 3.18 -15.68
C LYS A 93 -4.74 2.83 -17.17
N GLU A 94 -3.70 3.28 -17.86
CA GLU A 94 -3.41 2.87 -19.24
C GLU A 94 -3.10 1.38 -19.35
N LEU A 95 -2.26 0.86 -18.43
CA LEU A 95 -1.82 -0.54 -18.45
C LEU A 95 -2.93 -1.51 -18.03
N ASP A 96 -3.79 -1.10 -17.09
CA ASP A 96 -4.94 -1.88 -16.65
C ASP A 96 -6.21 -1.02 -16.61
N ALA A 97 -6.75 -0.74 -17.80
CA ALA A 97 -7.96 0.07 -17.98
C ALA A 97 -9.22 -0.59 -17.41
N ARG A 98 -9.21 -1.91 -17.16
CA ARG A 98 -10.35 -2.64 -16.59
C ARG A 98 -10.37 -2.53 -15.07
N ALA A 99 -9.23 -2.33 -14.43
CA ALA A 99 -9.14 -2.22 -12.99
C ALA A 99 -9.66 -0.87 -12.48
N THR A 100 -10.31 -0.89 -11.31
CA THR A 100 -10.89 0.32 -10.70
C THR A 100 -9.82 1.07 -9.91
N TRP A 101 -9.02 1.87 -10.60
CA TRP A 101 -8.03 2.76 -9.99
C TRP A 101 -8.66 4.07 -9.52
N PHE A 102 -8.34 4.47 -8.29
CA PHE A 102 -8.74 5.74 -7.70
C PHE A 102 -7.52 6.49 -7.17
N LEU A 103 -7.35 7.74 -7.59
CA LEU A 103 -6.36 8.67 -7.04
C LEU A 103 -7.05 9.57 -6.01
N HIS A 104 -6.52 9.60 -4.79
CA HIS A 104 -7.01 10.50 -3.76
C HIS A 104 -6.65 11.96 -4.11
N ILE A 105 -7.49 12.92 -3.71
CA ILE A 105 -7.30 14.35 -4.03
C ILE A 105 -5.96 14.92 -3.55
N SER A 106 -5.38 14.33 -2.50
CA SER A 106 -4.05 14.70 -2.00
C SER A 106 -2.91 14.28 -2.94
N ARG A 107 -3.18 13.49 -3.99
CA ARG A 107 -2.20 12.94 -4.94
C ARG A 107 -1.10 12.06 -4.32
N HIS A 108 -1.21 11.75 -3.02
CA HIS A 108 -0.27 10.92 -2.27
C HIS A 108 -0.78 9.50 -2.00
N MET A 109 -1.94 9.15 -2.54
CA MET A 109 -2.52 7.83 -2.34
C MET A 109 -3.27 7.35 -3.58
N ILE A 110 -2.91 6.16 -4.05
CA ILE A 110 -3.62 5.44 -5.10
C ILE A 110 -4.23 4.19 -4.47
N LEU A 111 -5.50 3.97 -4.76
CA LEU A 111 -6.28 2.83 -4.30
C LEU A 111 -6.78 2.05 -5.51
N ASN A 112 -6.68 0.73 -5.43
CA ASN A 112 -7.28 -0.18 -6.36
C ASN A 112 -8.04 -1.24 -5.57
N GLY A 113 -9.34 -1.25 -5.79
CA GLY A 113 -10.25 -2.07 -5.01
C GLY A 113 -10.70 -1.38 -3.71
N SER A 114 -11.95 -1.61 -3.34
CA SER A 114 -12.50 -1.18 -2.06
C SER A 114 -13.35 -2.29 -1.49
N MET A 115 -13.12 -2.65 -0.22
CA MET A 115 -13.99 -3.61 0.48
C MET A 115 -15.45 -3.15 0.56
N LYS A 116 -15.70 -1.84 0.44
CA LYS A 116 -17.05 -1.26 0.47
C LYS A 116 -17.72 -1.20 -0.92
N ASN A 117 -16.97 -1.42 -2.00
CA ASN A 117 -17.51 -1.39 -3.36
C ASN A 117 -17.38 -2.78 -4.01
N PRO A 118 -18.43 -3.61 -3.98
CA PRO A 118 -18.39 -4.96 -4.54
C PRO A 118 -18.18 -5.00 -6.06
N LYS A 119 -18.34 -3.88 -6.77
CA LYS A 119 -18.06 -3.76 -8.21
C LYS A 119 -16.61 -3.40 -8.53
N SER A 120 -15.75 -3.17 -7.53
CA SER A 120 -14.36 -2.78 -7.82
C SER A 120 -13.59 -3.94 -8.41
N ILE A 121 -12.96 -3.71 -9.57
CA ILE A 121 -12.18 -4.72 -10.27
C ILE A 121 -10.72 -4.60 -9.79
N PRO A 122 -10.18 -5.65 -9.11
CA PRO A 122 -8.79 -5.65 -8.71
C PRO A 122 -7.87 -5.70 -9.92
N SER A 123 -6.70 -5.06 -9.78
CA SER A 123 -5.68 -5.04 -10.81
C SER A 123 -5.09 -6.43 -11.03
N LYS A 124 -4.84 -6.76 -12.30
CA LYS A 124 -4.10 -7.99 -12.67
C LYS A 124 -2.58 -7.79 -12.64
N LEU A 125 -2.11 -6.55 -12.50
CA LEU A 125 -0.69 -6.24 -12.49
C LEU A 125 0.01 -6.90 -11.29
N SER A 126 1.14 -7.55 -11.56
CA SER A 126 2.06 -8.07 -10.56
C SER A 126 2.70 -6.94 -9.74
N LEU A 127 3.17 -7.26 -8.54
CA LEU A 127 3.92 -6.30 -7.72
C LEU A 127 5.12 -5.73 -8.50
N LYS A 128 5.83 -6.57 -9.27
CA LYS A 128 6.98 -6.17 -10.08
C LYS A 128 6.61 -5.16 -11.17
N GLU A 129 5.53 -5.38 -11.92
CA GLU A 129 5.07 -4.45 -12.95
C GLU A 129 4.73 -3.08 -12.37
N ILE A 130 4.05 -3.04 -11.22
CA ILE A 130 3.72 -1.78 -10.54
C ILE A 130 4.99 -1.06 -10.09
N ILE A 131 5.96 -1.80 -9.53
CA ILE A 131 7.27 -1.24 -9.15
C ILE A 131 7.99 -0.66 -10.37
N GLU A 132 7.95 -1.33 -11.51
CA GLU A 132 8.56 -0.83 -12.75
C GLU A 132 7.90 0.45 -13.25
N VAL A 133 6.58 0.55 -13.19
CA VAL A 133 5.86 1.79 -13.53
C VAL A 133 6.34 2.93 -12.64
N ILE A 134 6.44 2.71 -11.32
CA ILE A 134 6.90 3.72 -10.37
C ILE A 134 8.37 4.09 -10.62
N LYS A 135 9.24 3.11 -10.95
CA LYS A 135 10.64 3.35 -11.31
C LYS A 135 10.79 4.13 -12.62
N LYS A 136 9.95 3.89 -13.62
CA LYS A 136 10.04 4.56 -14.93
C LYS A 136 9.74 6.06 -14.84
N GLN A 137 8.93 6.50 -13.87
CA GLN A 137 8.70 7.93 -13.58
C GLN A 137 9.95 8.68 -13.08
N VAL A 138 11.09 8.00 -12.93
CA VAL A 138 12.42 8.59 -12.70
C VAL A 138 13.01 9.24 -13.95
N LYS A 139 12.63 8.79 -15.16
CA LYS A 139 13.16 9.30 -16.43
C LYS A 139 12.17 10.23 -17.12
N SER A 140 11.93 11.40 -16.53
CA SER A 140 11.44 12.56 -17.29
C SER A 140 11.76 13.86 -16.56
#